data_AF-A0A940BCX3-F1
#
_entry.id   AF-A0A940BCX3-F1
#
_cell.length_a   1.000
_cell.length_b   1.000
_cell.length_c   1.000
_cell.angle_alpha   90.00
_cell.angle_beta   90.00
_cell.angle_gamma   90.00
#
_symmetry.space_group_name_H-M   'P 1'
#
loop_
_entity.id
_entity.type
_entity.pdbx_description
1 polymer ?
#
loop_
_entity_poly.entity_id
_entity_poly.type
_entity_poly.pdbx_seq_one_letter_code
_entity_poly.pdbx_strand_id
1 'polypeptide(L)'
;NHSMFKLCLFLSAGIIYMKKHSLDLNKLRGFGRDKTFLKIIFLVGALGISGVPLFSGYISKTLIHEGLVEYIHMSPTGHVILTVSEWLFLLCGGMTAAYMTKLFIAIFVEKPALESKEEADHASHDPGKVKIRFVSYLSAMLPACVILFFGVLPGLFMKGLGVFMSGFNNFTLAGEGEEVLEHLSIFSLENLKGSAISLTFGALIYIFVIRRFLTAKDEEKGRIYLSKWPVWLDIEEVIYRPLLIKILPSVLGAICRFVASTIPTFVAKVVLVVSKAVAKFFGELFDRIVTFTKERAFKDLTDKEHTGLKKLHNGIRRVQDKDEVIASSISANLLFICAGLCLTILFLFYLLFLQ
;
A
#
# COMPACT_ATOMS: atom_id res chain seq x y z
N ASN A 1 0.34 -14.72 -8.30
CA ASN A 1 -1.08 -15.08 -8.52
C ASN A 1 -2.04 -14.42 -7.53
N HIS A 2 -1.91 -14.60 -6.21
CA HIS A 2 -2.87 -14.05 -5.23
C HIS A 2 -3.16 -12.55 -5.37
N SER A 3 -2.12 -11.74 -5.49
CA SER A 3 -2.25 -10.30 -5.67
C SER A 3 -3.07 -9.93 -6.90
N MET A 4 -2.96 -10.67 -8.01
CA MET A 4 -3.64 -10.36 -9.27
C MET A 4 -5.16 -10.63 -9.19
N PHE A 5 -5.57 -11.81 -8.71
CA PHE A 5 -6.99 -12.09 -8.59
C PHE A 5 -7.65 -11.28 -7.48
N LYS A 6 -6.95 -10.97 -6.37
CA LYS A 6 -7.47 -10.04 -5.36
C LYS A 6 -7.63 -8.64 -5.92
N LEU A 7 -6.64 -8.12 -6.66
CA LEU A 7 -6.74 -6.81 -7.31
C LEU A 7 -7.95 -6.75 -8.25
N CYS A 8 -8.12 -7.75 -9.11
CA CYS A 8 -9.27 -7.86 -10.02
C CYS A 8 -10.62 -7.85 -9.27
N LEU A 9 -10.74 -8.65 -8.21
CA LEU A 9 -11.97 -8.77 -7.43
C LEU A 9 -12.26 -7.51 -6.59
N PHE A 10 -11.26 -6.90 -5.97
CA PHE A 10 -11.43 -5.67 -5.20
C PHE A 10 -11.77 -4.48 -6.09
N LEU A 11 -11.17 -4.36 -7.27
CA LEU A 11 -11.56 -3.34 -8.23
C LEU A 11 -13.01 -3.54 -8.69
N SER A 12 -13.41 -4.78 -8.97
CA SER A 12 -14.80 -5.11 -9.32
C SER A 12 -15.76 -4.77 -8.18
N ALA A 13 -15.42 -5.11 -6.93
CA ALA A 13 -16.20 -4.76 -5.75
C ALA A 13 -16.29 -3.25 -5.53
N GLY A 14 -15.20 -2.51 -5.77
CA GLY A 14 -15.15 -1.05 -5.70
C GLY A 14 -16.09 -0.39 -6.71
N ILE A 15 -16.12 -0.90 -7.95
CA ILE A 15 -17.05 -0.44 -8.99
C ILE A 15 -18.51 -0.64 -8.55
N ILE A 16 -18.82 -1.78 -7.93
CA ILE A 16 -20.17 -2.07 -7.40
C ILE A 16 -20.49 -1.12 -6.25
N TYR A 17 -19.57 -0.95 -5.30
CA TYR A 17 -19.75 -0.10 -4.12
C TYR A 17 -19.95 1.37 -4.49
N MET A 18 -19.19 1.90 -5.45
CA MET A 18 -19.35 3.28 -5.94
C MET A 18 -20.71 3.56 -6.58
N LYS A 19 -21.48 2.52 -6.93
CA LYS A 19 -22.83 2.65 -7.51
C LYS A 19 -23.95 2.35 -6.53
N LYS A 20 -23.74 1.42 -5.60
CA LYS A 20 -24.78 0.94 -4.69
C LYS A 20 -24.61 1.44 -3.26
N HIS A 21 -23.45 2.00 -2.91
CA HIS A 21 -23.10 2.48 -1.57
C HIS A 21 -23.44 1.48 -0.45
N SER A 22 -23.35 0.19 -0.77
CA SER A 22 -23.68 -0.90 0.13
C SER A 22 -22.79 -2.10 -0.17
N LEU A 23 -22.45 -2.83 0.89
CA LEU A 23 -21.76 -4.12 0.83
C LEU A 23 -22.70 -5.28 1.21
N ASP A 24 -23.97 -5.00 1.47
CA ASP A 24 -24.97 -6.02 1.81
C ASP A 24 -25.35 -6.79 0.54
N LEU A 25 -25.07 -8.10 0.56
CA LEU A 25 -25.35 -9.00 -0.56
C LEU A 25 -26.84 -9.00 -0.97
N ASN A 26 -27.76 -8.80 -0.02
CA ASN A 26 -29.18 -8.73 -0.31
C ASN A 26 -29.54 -7.48 -1.12
N LYS A 27 -28.88 -6.34 -0.86
CA LYS A 27 -29.06 -5.08 -1.60
C LYS A 27 -28.33 -5.08 -2.95
N LEU A 28 -27.23 -5.82 -3.05
CA LEU A 28 -26.42 -5.93 -4.27
C LEU A 28 -26.93 -6.97 -5.27
N ARG A 29 -27.91 -7.80 -4.88
CA ARG A 29 -28.41 -8.91 -5.68
C ARG A 29 -28.89 -8.45 -7.06
N GLY A 30 -28.43 -9.13 -8.11
CA GLY A 30 -28.80 -8.88 -9.50
C GLY A 30 -28.25 -7.59 -10.12
N PHE A 31 -27.44 -6.78 -9.40
CA PHE A 31 -26.88 -5.52 -9.92
C PHE A 31 -26.06 -5.68 -11.21
N GLY A 32 -25.29 -6.77 -11.29
CA GLY A 32 -24.36 -7.05 -12.37
C GLY A 32 -24.98 -7.80 -13.56
N ARG A 33 -26.29 -8.12 -13.50
CA ARG A 33 -26.96 -8.96 -14.50
C ARG A 33 -26.83 -8.41 -15.93
N ASP A 34 -27.01 -7.11 -16.09
CA ASP A 34 -26.93 -6.43 -17.40
C ASP A 34 -25.55 -5.83 -17.69
N LYS A 35 -24.55 -6.11 -16.83
CA LYS A 35 -23.19 -5.54 -16.92
C LYS A 35 -22.19 -6.60 -17.36
N THR A 36 -22.20 -6.93 -18.66
CA THR A 36 -21.39 -8.02 -19.23
C THR A 36 -19.89 -7.87 -18.98
N PHE A 37 -19.33 -6.66 -19.14
CA PHE A 37 -17.90 -6.44 -18.87
C PHE A 37 -17.52 -6.71 -17.42
N LEU A 38 -18.27 -6.14 -16.46
CA LEU A 38 -18.03 -6.36 -15.04
C LEU A 38 -18.21 -7.84 -14.66
N LYS A 39 -19.20 -8.50 -15.27
CA LYS A 39 -19.47 -9.93 -15.08
C LYS A 39 -18.28 -10.79 -15.50
N ILE A 40 -17.71 -10.53 -16.68
CA ILE A 40 -16.55 -11.28 -17.20
C ILE A 40 -15.32 -11.03 -16.32
N ILE A 41 -15.02 -9.78 -15.99
CA ILE A 41 -13.85 -9.42 -15.16
C ILE A 41 -13.93 -10.10 -13.79
N PHE A 42 -15.08 -9.97 -13.11
CA PHE A 42 -15.30 -10.62 -11.83
C PHE A 42 -15.20 -12.15 -11.95
N LEU A 43 -15.79 -12.73 -13.01
CA LEU A 43 -15.74 -14.18 -13.25
C LEU A 43 -14.31 -14.67 -13.42
N VAL A 44 -13.46 -13.98 -14.19
CA VAL A 44 -12.05 -14.35 -14.35
C VAL A 44 -11.31 -14.32 -13.01
N GLY A 45 -11.54 -13.29 -12.20
CA GLY A 45 -10.99 -13.22 -10.84
C GLY A 45 -11.47 -14.36 -9.94
N ALA A 46 -12.77 -14.66 -10.00
CA ALA A 46 -13.42 -15.71 -9.23
C ALA A 46 -12.95 -17.13 -9.62
N LEU A 47 -12.82 -17.41 -10.92
CA LEU A 47 -12.28 -18.67 -11.42
C LEU A 47 -10.78 -18.81 -11.11
N GLY A 48 -10.04 -17.71 -11.19
CA GLY A 48 -8.64 -17.63 -10.78
C GLY A 48 -8.43 -18.03 -9.31
N ILE A 49 -9.10 -17.38 -8.37
CA ILE A 49 -8.97 -17.74 -6.94
C ILE A 49 -9.55 -19.13 -6.62
N SER A 50 -10.57 -19.57 -7.36
CA SER A 50 -11.15 -20.90 -7.20
C SER A 50 -10.22 -22.02 -7.69
N GLY A 51 -9.21 -21.69 -8.51
CA GLY A 51 -8.23 -22.66 -9.01
C GLY A 51 -8.81 -23.55 -10.10
N VAL A 52 -9.69 -22.98 -10.93
CA VAL A 52 -10.23 -23.65 -12.10
C VAL A 52 -9.12 -23.81 -13.15
N PRO A 53 -9.00 -24.97 -13.83
CA PRO A 53 -8.03 -25.16 -14.90
C PRO A 53 -8.09 -24.03 -15.94
N LEU A 54 -6.94 -23.71 -16.55
CA LEU A 54 -6.73 -22.57 -17.47
C LEU A 54 -6.63 -21.19 -16.81
N PHE A 55 -6.78 -21.08 -15.49
CA PHE A 55 -6.57 -19.82 -14.76
C PHE A 55 -5.31 -19.90 -13.89
N SER A 56 -4.63 -18.77 -13.67
CA SER A 56 -3.35 -18.76 -12.95
C SER A 56 -3.39 -19.36 -11.54
N GLY A 57 -4.51 -19.28 -10.84
CA GLY A 57 -4.63 -19.88 -9.51
C GLY A 57 -4.72 -21.40 -9.49
N TYR A 58 -5.02 -22.06 -10.62
CA TYR A 58 -4.88 -23.51 -10.75
C TYR A 58 -3.41 -23.90 -10.59
N ILE A 59 -2.51 -23.26 -11.34
CA ILE A 59 -1.06 -23.51 -11.29
C ILE A 59 -0.54 -23.44 -9.85
N SER A 60 -0.90 -22.37 -9.12
CA SER A 60 -0.47 -22.23 -7.72
C SER A 60 -1.00 -23.33 -6.81
N LYS A 61 -2.25 -23.77 -6.98
CA LYS A 61 -2.81 -24.84 -6.15
C LYS A 61 -2.24 -26.21 -6.52
N THR A 62 -2.01 -26.46 -7.81
CA THR A 62 -1.40 -27.69 -8.31
C THR A 62 0.02 -27.85 -7.79
N LEU A 63 0.85 -26.81 -7.84
CA LEU A 63 2.22 -26.86 -7.29
C LEU A 63 2.24 -27.19 -5.79
N ILE A 64 1.31 -26.62 -5.02
CA ILE A 64 1.20 -26.92 -3.58
C ILE A 64 0.71 -28.35 -3.37
N HIS A 65 -0.23 -28.82 -4.18
CA HIS A 65 -0.76 -30.18 -4.11
C HIS A 65 0.30 -31.22 -4.45
N GLU A 66 1.02 -31.06 -5.56
CA GLU A 66 2.11 -31.96 -5.95
C GLU A 66 3.23 -31.95 -4.92
N GLY A 67 3.68 -30.78 -4.46
CA GLY A 67 4.73 -30.72 -3.43
C GLY A 67 4.31 -31.40 -2.12
N LEU A 68 3.01 -31.38 -1.78
CA LEU A 68 2.50 -32.08 -0.61
C LEU A 68 2.42 -33.60 -0.84
N VAL A 69 1.92 -34.05 -2.00
CA VAL A 69 1.80 -35.47 -2.36
C VAL A 69 3.18 -36.12 -2.48
N GLU A 70 4.13 -35.46 -3.15
CA GLU A 70 5.50 -35.91 -3.29
C GLU A 70 6.16 -36.09 -1.91
N TYR A 71 6.00 -35.10 -1.02
CA TYR A 71 6.54 -35.17 0.34
C TYR A 71 5.90 -36.28 1.18
N ILE A 72 4.60 -36.56 1.00
CA ILE A 72 3.89 -37.68 1.64
C ILE A 72 4.49 -39.03 1.19
N HIS A 73 4.84 -39.16 -0.09
CA HIS A 73 5.43 -40.38 -0.65
C HIS A 73 6.87 -40.59 -0.17
N MET A 74 7.62 -39.51 0.07
CA MET A 74 9.03 -39.57 0.50
C MET A 74 9.22 -39.78 2.02
N SER A 75 8.21 -39.48 2.86
CA SER A 75 8.34 -39.52 4.33
C SER A 75 7.90 -40.87 4.94
N PRO A 76 8.78 -41.64 5.60
CA PRO A 76 8.46 -42.98 6.16
C PRO A 76 7.56 -42.98 7.42
N THR A 77 7.40 -41.86 8.11
CA THR A 77 6.80 -41.78 9.47
C THR A 77 5.76 -40.66 9.64
N GLY A 78 5.43 -39.92 8.57
CA GLY A 78 4.65 -38.67 8.63
C GLY A 78 3.25 -38.69 8.00
N HIS A 79 2.69 -39.86 7.65
CA HIS A 79 1.53 -39.94 6.74
C HIS A 79 0.27 -39.23 7.26
N VAL A 80 -0.09 -39.36 8.54
CA VAL A 80 -1.42 -38.90 9.00
C VAL A 80 -1.57 -37.38 8.96
N ILE A 81 -0.58 -36.63 9.48
CA ILE A 81 -0.70 -35.16 9.56
C ILE A 81 -0.66 -34.53 8.16
N LEU A 82 0.20 -35.02 7.28
CA LEU A 82 0.33 -34.50 5.92
C LEU A 82 -0.89 -34.86 5.06
N THR A 83 -1.39 -36.10 5.16
CA THR A 83 -2.64 -36.51 4.48
C THR A 83 -3.84 -35.70 5.00
N VAL A 84 -3.95 -35.47 6.31
CA VAL A 84 -5.00 -34.60 6.86
C VAL A 84 -4.85 -33.18 6.31
N SER A 85 -3.62 -32.67 6.20
CA SER A 85 -3.35 -31.34 5.64
C SER A 85 -3.75 -31.25 4.16
N GLU A 86 -3.55 -32.31 3.39
CA GLU A 86 -3.96 -32.40 1.98
C GLU A 86 -5.47 -32.35 1.84
N TRP A 87 -6.20 -33.14 2.63
CA TRP A 87 -7.66 -33.13 2.63
C TRP A 87 -8.21 -31.78 3.09
N LEU A 88 -7.60 -31.17 4.11
CA LEU A 88 -7.94 -29.81 4.55
C LEU A 88 -7.67 -28.79 3.45
N PHE A 89 -6.57 -28.91 2.71
CA PHE A 89 -6.25 -28.05 1.58
C PHE A 89 -7.29 -28.17 0.47
N LEU A 90 -7.68 -29.39 0.08
CA LEU A 90 -8.72 -29.64 -0.92
C LEU A 90 -10.09 -29.09 -0.48
N LEU A 91 -10.43 -29.28 0.80
CA LEU A 91 -11.66 -28.76 1.41
C LEU A 91 -11.67 -27.22 1.42
N CYS A 92 -10.58 -26.58 1.85
CA CYS A 92 -10.44 -25.12 1.83
C CYS A 92 -10.53 -24.57 0.40
N GLY A 93 -9.93 -25.27 -0.57
CA GLY A 93 -10.06 -24.96 -1.99
C GLY A 93 -11.51 -25.02 -2.47
N GLY A 94 -12.26 -26.03 -2.04
CA GLY A 94 -13.68 -26.19 -2.36
C GLY A 94 -14.54 -25.11 -1.71
N MET A 95 -14.31 -24.79 -0.44
CA MET A 95 -14.96 -23.67 0.23
C MET A 95 -14.74 -22.35 -0.52
N THR A 96 -13.53 -22.16 -1.06
CA THR A 96 -13.19 -21.00 -1.90
C THR A 96 -14.06 -20.91 -3.15
N ALA A 97 -14.20 -22.02 -3.87
CA ALA A 97 -15.09 -22.09 -5.02
C ALA A 97 -16.56 -21.86 -4.63
N ALA A 98 -17.01 -22.40 -3.49
CA ALA A 98 -18.38 -22.27 -3.03
C ALA A 98 -18.78 -20.82 -2.73
N TYR A 99 -17.96 -20.10 -1.95
CA TYR A 99 -18.29 -18.71 -1.59
C TYR A 99 -18.11 -17.77 -2.78
N MET A 100 -17.17 -18.01 -3.70
CA MET A 100 -17.04 -17.22 -4.93
C MET A 100 -18.23 -17.45 -5.87
N THR A 101 -18.70 -18.69 -5.98
CA THR A 101 -19.91 -19.03 -6.73
C THR A 101 -21.15 -18.35 -6.13
N LYS A 102 -21.25 -18.30 -4.79
CA LYS A 102 -22.30 -17.53 -4.10
C LYS A 102 -22.30 -16.06 -4.51
N LEU A 103 -21.15 -15.40 -4.47
CA LEU A 103 -21.03 -13.98 -4.86
C LEU A 103 -21.38 -13.77 -6.33
N PHE A 104 -20.85 -14.62 -7.22
CA PHE A 104 -21.12 -14.51 -8.64
C PHE A 104 -22.62 -14.66 -8.96
N ILE A 105 -23.26 -15.68 -8.40
CA ILE A 105 -24.68 -15.93 -8.64
C ILE A 105 -25.54 -14.81 -8.06
N ALA A 106 -25.28 -14.40 -6.82
CA ALA A 106 -26.03 -13.34 -6.17
C ALA A 106 -25.97 -12.02 -6.96
N ILE A 107 -24.76 -11.59 -7.37
CA ILE A 107 -24.56 -10.27 -7.96
C ILE A 107 -24.91 -10.26 -9.45
N PHE A 108 -24.58 -11.32 -10.21
CA PHE A 108 -24.60 -11.30 -11.67
C PHE A 108 -25.65 -12.20 -12.33
N VAL A 109 -26.25 -13.14 -11.60
CA VAL A 109 -27.19 -14.15 -12.16
C VAL A 109 -28.60 -14.00 -11.61
N GLU A 110 -28.74 -13.68 -10.32
CA GLU A 110 -30.05 -13.55 -9.69
C GLU A 110 -30.83 -12.34 -10.18
N LYS A 111 -32.14 -12.31 -9.86
CA LYS A 111 -32.98 -11.17 -10.19
C LYS A 111 -32.59 -9.99 -9.28
N PRO A 112 -32.73 -8.74 -9.77
CA PRO A 112 -32.48 -7.55 -8.97
C PRO A 112 -33.21 -7.62 -7.63
N ALA A 113 -32.61 -7.08 -6.57
CA ALA A 113 -33.36 -6.73 -5.39
C ALA A 113 -34.50 -5.78 -5.79
N LEU A 114 -35.72 -6.06 -5.36
CA LEU A 114 -36.81 -5.09 -5.49
C LEU A 114 -36.47 -3.93 -4.56
N GLU A 115 -36.01 -2.83 -5.14
CA GLU A 115 -35.84 -1.57 -4.40
C GLU A 115 -37.22 -1.09 -3.99
N SER A 116 -37.38 -0.62 -2.75
CA SER A 116 -38.61 0.08 -2.38
C SER A 116 -38.74 1.32 -3.28
N LYS A 117 -39.97 1.76 -3.59
CA LYS A 117 -40.19 2.98 -4.39
C LYS A 117 -39.39 4.18 -3.87
N GLU A 118 -39.25 4.28 -2.55
CA GLU A 118 -38.45 5.31 -1.86
C GLU A 118 -36.94 5.20 -2.16
N GLU A 119 -36.35 4.00 -2.18
CA GLU A 119 -34.94 3.79 -2.54
C GLU A 119 -34.65 4.09 -4.01
N ALA A 120 -35.60 3.74 -4.91
CA ALA A 120 -35.50 4.03 -6.33
C ALA A 120 -35.61 5.55 -6.62
N ASP A 121 -36.51 6.24 -5.92
CA ASP A 121 -36.67 7.69 -6.03
C ASP A 121 -35.45 8.43 -5.48
N HIS A 122 -34.89 8.00 -4.34
CA HIS A 122 -33.63 8.53 -3.81
C HIS A 122 -32.42 8.27 -4.73
N ALA A 123 -32.31 7.08 -5.35
CA ALA A 123 -31.24 6.78 -6.30
C ALA A 123 -31.38 7.56 -7.62
N SER A 124 -32.61 7.96 -7.99
CA SER A 124 -32.87 8.77 -9.18
C SER A 124 -32.45 10.24 -8.99
N HIS A 125 -32.62 10.76 -7.77
CA HIS A 125 -32.39 12.16 -7.39
C HIS A 125 -31.00 12.47 -6.81
N ASP A 126 -30.13 11.47 -6.61
CA ASP A 126 -28.77 11.72 -6.15
C ASP A 126 -27.96 12.52 -7.20
N PRO A 127 -27.60 13.80 -6.93
CA PRO A 127 -26.88 14.65 -7.87
C PRO A 127 -25.43 14.15 -8.12
N GLY A 128 -24.97 13.16 -7.35
CA GLY A 128 -23.66 12.57 -7.43
C GLY A 128 -23.55 11.29 -8.27
N LYS A 129 -24.48 10.97 -9.19
CA LYS A 129 -24.43 9.74 -10.03
C LYS A 129 -23.04 9.50 -10.61
N VAL A 130 -22.24 8.70 -9.90
CA VAL A 130 -20.83 8.50 -10.24
C VAL A 130 -20.80 7.72 -11.55
N LYS A 131 -20.56 8.40 -12.67
CA LYS A 131 -20.33 7.73 -13.95
C LYS A 131 -19.03 6.96 -13.82
N ILE A 132 -19.12 5.63 -13.75
CA ILE A 132 -17.93 4.77 -13.76
C ILE A 132 -17.25 5.03 -15.09
N ARG A 133 -16.06 5.64 -15.02
CA ARG A 133 -15.27 5.94 -16.22
C ARG A 133 -14.79 4.62 -16.83
N PHE A 134 -14.63 4.60 -18.14
CA PHE A 134 -14.06 3.45 -18.85
C PHE A 134 -12.70 3.01 -18.26
N VAL A 135 -11.92 3.97 -17.76
CA VAL A 135 -10.64 3.74 -17.05
C VAL A 135 -10.78 2.78 -15.86
N SER A 136 -11.88 2.81 -15.11
CA SER A 136 -12.11 1.90 -13.99
C SER A 136 -12.33 0.45 -14.45
N TYR A 137 -12.95 0.25 -15.62
CA TYR A 137 -13.06 -1.08 -16.21
C TYR A 137 -11.72 -1.54 -16.77
N LEU A 138 -10.95 -0.64 -17.39
CA LEU A 138 -9.62 -0.94 -17.91
C LEU A 138 -8.65 -1.37 -16.81
N SER A 139 -8.67 -0.69 -15.65
CA SER A 139 -7.82 -1.05 -14.52
C SER A 139 -8.16 -2.43 -13.94
N ALA A 140 -9.42 -2.85 -13.97
CA ALA A 140 -9.86 -4.18 -13.54
C ALA A 140 -9.62 -5.26 -14.63
N MET A 141 -9.64 -4.88 -15.91
CA MET A 141 -9.41 -5.77 -17.04
C MET A 141 -7.94 -6.19 -17.14
N LEU A 142 -6.99 -5.29 -16.86
CA LEU A 142 -5.56 -5.60 -16.89
C LEU A 142 -5.17 -6.83 -16.04
N PRO A 143 -5.49 -6.89 -14.72
CA PRO A 143 -5.19 -8.07 -13.92
C PRO A 143 -5.98 -9.30 -14.38
N ALA A 144 -7.21 -9.15 -14.91
CA ALA A 144 -7.96 -10.26 -15.49
C ALA A 144 -7.24 -10.89 -16.69
N CYS A 145 -6.69 -10.06 -17.59
CA CYS A 145 -5.89 -10.53 -18.72
C CYS A 145 -4.63 -11.26 -18.26
N VAL A 146 -3.94 -10.75 -17.22
CA VAL A 146 -2.75 -11.41 -16.64
C VAL A 146 -3.09 -12.77 -16.05
N ILE A 147 -4.23 -12.89 -15.34
CA ILE A 147 -4.69 -14.17 -14.77
C ILE A 147 -4.93 -15.22 -15.86
N LEU A 148 -5.56 -14.83 -16.97
CA LEU A 148 -5.81 -15.71 -18.11
C LEU A 148 -4.51 -16.05 -18.84
N PHE A 149 -3.67 -15.05 -19.11
CA PHE A 149 -2.39 -15.23 -19.80
C PHE A 149 -1.50 -16.24 -19.06
N PHE A 150 -1.32 -16.07 -17.75
CA PHE A 150 -0.54 -17.03 -16.95
C PHE A 150 -1.20 -18.40 -16.84
N GLY A 151 -2.52 -18.48 -16.88
CA GLY A 151 -3.24 -19.75 -16.81
C GLY A 151 -3.22 -20.57 -18.10
N VAL A 152 -3.30 -19.90 -19.26
CA VAL A 152 -3.27 -20.54 -20.60
C VAL A 152 -1.86 -20.87 -21.03
N LEU A 153 -0.88 -20.04 -20.66
CA LEU A 153 0.53 -20.22 -20.99
C LEU A 153 1.36 -20.45 -19.71
N PRO A 154 1.16 -21.56 -19.00
CA PRO A 154 1.87 -21.83 -17.75
C PRO A 154 3.38 -21.91 -17.96
N GLY A 155 3.86 -22.46 -19.09
CA GLY A 155 5.29 -22.64 -19.34
C GLY A 155 6.10 -21.34 -19.31
N LEU A 156 5.56 -20.24 -19.87
CA LEU A 156 6.18 -18.92 -19.83
C LEU A 156 6.29 -18.39 -18.40
N PHE A 157 5.23 -18.56 -17.60
CA PHE A 157 5.20 -18.14 -16.21
C PHE A 157 6.14 -18.97 -15.34
N MET A 158 6.14 -20.30 -15.52
CA MET A 158 6.97 -21.24 -14.77
C MET A 158 8.45 -21.07 -15.09
N LYS A 159 8.82 -20.85 -16.36
CA LYS A 159 10.20 -20.54 -16.74
C LYS A 159 10.70 -19.27 -16.08
N GLY A 160 9.89 -18.21 -16.06
CA GLY A 160 10.22 -16.97 -15.35
C GLY A 160 10.38 -17.18 -13.83
N LEU A 161 9.53 -18.02 -13.23
CA LEU A 161 9.65 -18.40 -11.83
C LEU A 161 10.92 -19.18 -11.54
N GLY A 162 11.29 -20.14 -12.39
CA GLY A 162 12.52 -20.94 -12.25
C GLY A 162 13.77 -20.05 -12.24
N VAL A 163 13.89 -19.13 -13.19
CA VAL A 163 15.00 -18.16 -13.25
C VAL A 163 15.02 -17.21 -12.05
N PHE A 164 13.86 -16.79 -11.56
CA PHE A 164 13.77 -15.97 -10.35
C PHE A 164 14.23 -16.75 -9.11
N MET A 165 13.82 -18.02 -9.00
CA MET A 165 14.19 -18.90 -7.88
C MET A 165 15.66 -19.28 -7.87
N SER A 166 16.29 -19.48 -9.03
CA SER A 166 17.73 -19.78 -9.13
C SER A 166 18.63 -18.66 -8.61
N GLY A 167 18.12 -17.41 -8.54
CA GLY A 167 18.82 -16.28 -7.92
C GLY A 167 18.88 -16.33 -6.38
N PHE A 168 18.09 -17.17 -5.73
CA PHE A 168 18.17 -17.38 -4.28
C PHE A 168 19.22 -18.46 -3.98
N ASN A 169 20.44 -18.05 -3.62
CA ASN A 169 21.65 -18.86 -3.40
C ASN A 169 21.54 -20.11 -2.47
N ASN A 170 20.39 -20.34 -1.82
CA ASN A 170 20.12 -21.56 -1.03
C ASN A 170 19.21 -22.58 -1.75
N PHE A 171 18.80 -22.30 -2.99
CA PHE A 171 18.10 -23.26 -3.85
C PHE A 171 19.09 -24.07 -4.71
N THR A 172 20.27 -24.38 -4.14
CA THR A 172 21.32 -25.22 -4.75
C THR A 172 21.06 -26.72 -4.63
N LEU A 173 19.85 -27.12 -4.23
CA LEU A 173 19.34 -28.49 -4.46
C LEU A 173 18.77 -28.67 -5.88
N ALA A 174 18.69 -27.60 -6.68
CA ALA A 174 18.12 -27.64 -8.02
C ALA A 174 19.12 -27.13 -9.07
N GLY A 175 20.19 -27.90 -9.28
CA GLY A 175 20.85 -27.93 -10.60
C GLY A 175 19.90 -28.39 -11.72
N GLU A 176 18.71 -28.89 -11.35
CA GLU A 176 17.63 -29.39 -12.20
C GLU A 176 16.38 -28.48 -12.17
N GLY A 177 16.47 -27.25 -11.66
CA GLY A 177 15.29 -26.37 -11.52
C GLY A 177 14.60 -26.02 -12.85
N GLU A 178 15.33 -26.10 -13.96
CA GLU A 178 14.78 -25.91 -15.31
C GLU A 178 14.11 -27.21 -15.82
N GLU A 179 14.66 -28.40 -15.53
CA GLU A 179 14.09 -29.71 -15.91
C GLU A 179 12.88 -30.12 -15.05
N VAL A 180 12.90 -29.87 -13.73
CA VAL A 180 11.80 -30.22 -12.81
C VAL A 180 10.53 -29.45 -13.15
N LEU A 181 10.65 -28.18 -13.57
CA LEU A 181 9.50 -27.36 -13.97
C LEU A 181 9.02 -27.65 -15.40
N GLU A 182 9.89 -28.18 -16.28
CA GLU A 182 9.50 -28.67 -17.62
C GLU A 182 8.81 -30.03 -17.57
N HIS A 183 9.20 -30.93 -16.65
CA HIS A 183 8.57 -32.23 -16.45
C HIS A 183 7.27 -32.18 -15.66
N LEU A 184 6.98 -31.04 -15.01
CA LEU A 184 5.75 -30.78 -14.29
C LEU A 184 4.61 -30.62 -15.31
N SER A 185 3.99 -31.74 -15.67
CA SER A 185 2.79 -31.75 -16.50
C SER A 185 1.62 -31.17 -15.68
N ILE A 186 1.55 -29.83 -15.63
CA ILE A 186 0.53 -29.07 -14.89
C ILE A 186 -0.89 -29.49 -15.27
N PHE A 187 -1.08 -29.99 -16.50
CA PHE A 187 -2.34 -30.54 -17.00
C PHE A 187 -2.38 -32.08 -17.03
N SER A 188 -1.59 -32.75 -16.17
CA SER A 188 -1.68 -34.20 -15.96
C SER A 188 -3.06 -34.59 -15.45
N LEU A 189 -3.44 -35.84 -15.70
CA LEU A 189 -4.72 -36.39 -15.20
C LEU A 189 -4.78 -36.38 -13.67
N GLU A 190 -3.66 -36.55 -12.98
CA GLU A 190 -3.59 -36.53 -11.51
C GLU A 190 -3.89 -35.13 -10.96
N ASN A 191 -3.27 -34.10 -11.54
CA ASN A 191 -3.48 -32.70 -11.16
C ASN A 191 -4.90 -32.21 -11.46
N LEU A 192 -5.42 -32.60 -12.63
CA LEU A 192 -6.81 -32.33 -13.00
C LEU A 192 -7.79 -33.02 -12.05
N LYS A 193 -7.50 -34.24 -11.60
CA LYS A 193 -8.31 -34.95 -10.61
C LYS A 193 -8.33 -34.23 -9.27
N GLY A 194 -7.18 -33.78 -8.76
CA GLY A 194 -7.10 -33.00 -7.50
C GLY A 194 -7.94 -31.73 -7.54
N SER A 195 -7.81 -30.95 -8.63
CA SER A 195 -8.64 -29.75 -8.83
C SER A 195 -10.14 -30.09 -8.99
N ALA A 196 -10.48 -31.14 -9.75
CA ALA A 196 -11.86 -31.58 -9.93
C ALA A 196 -12.51 -31.99 -8.60
N ILE A 197 -11.78 -32.68 -7.72
CA ILE A 197 -12.26 -33.03 -6.37
C ILE A 197 -12.58 -31.76 -5.58
N SER A 198 -11.66 -30.80 -5.54
CA SER A 198 -11.86 -29.54 -4.81
C SER A 198 -13.04 -28.74 -5.36
N LEU A 199 -13.18 -28.62 -6.68
CA LEU A 199 -14.31 -27.95 -7.32
C LEU A 199 -15.64 -28.67 -7.08
N THR A 200 -15.62 -30.01 -7.04
CA THR A 200 -16.80 -30.83 -6.71
C THR A 200 -17.24 -30.57 -5.27
N PHE A 201 -16.32 -30.55 -4.30
CA PHE A 201 -16.64 -30.14 -2.92
C PHE A 201 -17.23 -28.73 -2.87
N GLY A 202 -16.67 -27.80 -3.64
CA GLY A 202 -17.21 -26.45 -3.73
C GLY A 202 -18.64 -26.40 -4.27
N ALA A 203 -18.94 -27.17 -5.31
CA ALA A 203 -20.29 -27.29 -5.86
C ALA A 203 -21.26 -27.92 -4.85
N LEU A 204 -20.85 -28.98 -4.16
CA LEU A 204 -21.63 -29.63 -3.11
C LEU A 204 -21.92 -28.67 -1.95
N ILE A 205 -20.91 -27.95 -1.45
CA ILE A 205 -21.08 -26.96 -0.38
C ILE A 205 -22.02 -25.83 -0.84
N TYR A 206 -21.89 -25.36 -2.09
CA TYR A 206 -22.79 -24.36 -2.62
C TYR A 206 -24.26 -24.84 -2.65
N ILE A 207 -24.51 -26.06 -3.14
CA ILE A 207 -25.87 -26.61 -3.26
C ILE A 207 -26.45 -26.96 -1.87
N PHE A 208 -25.70 -27.71 -1.07
CA PHE A 208 -26.21 -28.29 0.18
C PHE A 208 -26.09 -27.36 1.36
N VAL A 209 -25.09 -26.47 1.44
CA VAL A 209 -24.93 -25.55 2.57
C VAL A 209 -25.47 -24.18 2.21
N ILE A 210 -24.93 -23.57 1.15
CA ILE A 210 -25.26 -22.17 0.84
C ILE A 210 -26.72 -22.06 0.38
N ARG A 211 -27.13 -22.85 -0.62
CA ARG A 211 -28.50 -22.77 -1.14
C ARG A 211 -29.54 -23.32 -0.19
N ARG A 212 -29.28 -24.43 0.50
CA ARG A 212 -30.29 -25.05 1.36
C ARG A 212 -30.42 -24.37 2.74
N PHE A 213 -29.31 -23.95 3.35
CA PHE A 213 -29.32 -23.43 4.73
C PHE A 213 -29.13 -21.91 4.84
N LEU A 214 -28.37 -21.30 3.92
CA LEU A 214 -28.02 -19.86 4.00
C LEU A 214 -28.87 -18.98 3.06
N THR A 215 -29.84 -19.56 2.35
CA THR A 215 -30.82 -18.79 1.58
C THR A 215 -32.24 -19.17 1.94
N ALA A 216 -33.13 -18.19 2.00
CA ALA A 216 -34.57 -18.34 2.15
C ALA A 216 -35.29 -17.73 0.95
N LYS A 217 -36.50 -18.22 0.66
CA LYS A 217 -37.40 -17.57 -0.29
C LYS A 217 -38.38 -16.70 0.49
N ASP A 218 -38.47 -15.45 0.11
CA ASP A 218 -39.45 -14.45 0.54
C ASP A 218 -40.41 -14.19 -0.63
N GLU A 219 -41.70 -14.12 -0.35
CA GLU A 219 -42.77 -13.95 -1.34
C GLU A 219 -42.71 -12.57 -2.01
N GLU A 220 -42.31 -11.53 -1.29
CA GLU A 220 -42.21 -10.17 -1.82
C GLU A 220 -40.80 -9.87 -2.35
N LYS A 221 -39.74 -10.28 -1.65
CA LYS A 221 -38.35 -9.89 -1.95
C LYS A 221 -37.55 -10.94 -2.71
N GLY A 222 -38.13 -12.09 -3.05
CA GLY A 222 -37.44 -13.19 -3.72
C GLY A 222 -36.43 -13.90 -2.80
N ARG A 223 -35.24 -14.27 -3.31
CA ARG A 223 -34.27 -15.05 -2.51
C ARG A 223 -33.42 -14.20 -1.56
N ILE A 224 -33.62 -14.33 -0.25
CA ILE A 224 -32.84 -13.62 0.78
C ILE A 224 -31.67 -14.48 1.26
N TYR A 225 -30.50 -13.87 1.39
CA TYR A 225 -29.31 -14.43 2.02
C TYR A 225 -29.34 -14.15 3.52
N LEU A 226 -29.31 -15.21 4.32
CA LEU A 226 -29.40 -15.14 5.77
C LEU A 226 -28.01 -15.13 6.41
N SER A 227 -27.78 -14.18 7.31
CA SER A 227 -26.62 -14.18 8.22
C SER A 227 -26.93 -15.05 9.44
N LYS A 228 -26.62 -16.34 9.37
CA LYS A 228 -26.77 -17.27 10.51
C LYS A 228 -25.54 -17.37 11.40
N TRP A 229 -24.46 -16.66 11.06
CA TRP A 229 -23.20 -16.74 11.77
C TRP A 229 -23.29 -16.00 13.12
N PRO A 230 -22.91 -16.61 14.24
CA PRO A 230 -22.98 -15.97 15.54
C PRO A 230 -21.98 -14.83 15.64
N VAL A 231 -22.40 -13.72 16.24
CA VAL A 231 -21.63 -12.46 16.32
C VAL A 231 -20.30 -12.65 17.05
N TRP A 232 -20.21 -13.56 18.02
CA TRP A 232 -18.96 -13.83 18.76
C TRP A 232 -17.85 -14.46 17.92
N LEU A 233 -18.19 -15.04 16.76
CA LEU A 233 -17.24 -15.66 15.81
C LEU A 233 -16.99 -14.72 14.64
N ASP A 234 -17.58 -13.53 14.65
CA ASP A 234 -17.30 -12.51 13.66
C ASP A 234 -16.00 -11.80 14.03
N ILE A 235 -14.92 -12.26 13.39
CA ILE A 235 -13.57 -11.70 13.57
C ILE A 235 -13.55 -10.21 13.22
N GLU A 236 -14.43 -9.73 12.33
CA GLU A 236 -14.54 -8.32 12.00
C GLU A 236 -14.92 -7.50 13.23
N GLU A 237 -16.01 -7.86 13.89
CA GLU A 237 -16.53 -7.15 15.06
C GLU A 237 -15.68 -7.36 16.30
N VAL A 238 -15.18 -8.59 16.51
CA VAL A 238 -14.46 -8.96 17.73
C VAL A 238 -12.99 -8.53 17.70
N ILE A 239 -12.33 -8.61 16.55
CA ILE A 239 -10.88 -8.40 16.44
C ILE A 239 -10.58 -7.17 15.57
N TYR A 240 -11.03 -7.13 14.32
CA TYR A 240 -10.59 -6.10 13.37
C TYR A 240 -11.08 -4.70 13.72
N ARG A 241 -12.37 -4.51 14.07
CA ARG A 241 -12.92 -3.19 14.40
C ARG A 241 -12.27 -2.59 15.65
N PRO A 242 -12.17 -3.30 16.79
CA PRO A 242 -11.47 -2.78 17.95
C PRO A 242 -10.01 -2.47 17.63
N LEU A 243 -9.33 -3.35 16.90
CA LEU A 243 -7.93 -3.14 16.53
C LEU A 243 -7.74 -1.92 15.63
N LEU A 244 -8.51 -1.79 14.55
CA LEU A 244 -8.32 -0.75 13.54
C LEU A 244 -8.94 0.60 13.90
N ILE A 245 -10.05 0.62 14.65
CA ILE A 245 -10.78 1.86 14.96
C ILE A 245 -10.36 2.41 16.33
N LYS A 246 -10.03 1.54 17.30
CA LYS A 246 -9.68 1.98 18.66
C LYS A 246 -8.19 1.89 18.94
N ILE A 247 -7.61 0.69 18.82
CA ILE A 247 -6.23 0.43 19.28
C ILE A 247 -5.22 1.13 18.37
N LEU A 248 -5.28 0.87 17.06
CA LEU A 248 -4.32 1.36 16.10
C LEU A 248 -4.29 2.89 16.02
N PRO A 249 -5.42 3.62 15.94
CA PRO A 249 -5.41 5.08 15.94
C PRO A 249 -4.95 5.65 17.29
N SER A 250 -5.20 4.96 18.40
CA SER A 250 -4.71 5.40 19.71
C SER A 250 -3.19 5.27 19.82
N VAL A 251 -2.63 4.14 19.36
CA VAL A 251 -1.19 3.88 19.37
C VAL A 251 -0.47 4.78 18.38
N LEU A 252 -0.89 4.78 17.12
CA LEU A 252 -0.31 5.64 16.09
C LEU A 252 -0.49 7.11 16.46
N GLY A 253 -1.67 7.51 16.97
CA GLY A 253 -1.91 8.87 17.44
C GLY A 253 -1.05 9.26 18.63
N ALA A 254 -0.72 8.34 19.54
CA ALA A 254 0.21 8.58 20.64
C ALA A 254 1.65 8.77 20.11
N ILE A 255 2.10 7.91 19.19
CA ILE A 255 3.41 8.02 18.54
C ILE A 255 3.50 9.34 17.76
N CYS A 256 2.51 9.67 16.94
CA CYS A 256 2.47 10.92 16.18
C CYS A 256 2.48 12.14 17.11
N ARG A 257 1.74 12.12 18.24
CA ARG A 257 1.79 13.20 19.23
C ARG A 257 3.17 13.34 19.88
N PHE A 258 3.80 12.23 20.25
CA PHE A 258 5.15 12.22 20.83
C PHE A 258 6.20 12.77 19.85
N VAL A 259 6.14 12.32 18.59
CA VAL A 259 7.00 12.81 17.51
C VAL A 259 6.77 14.32 17.29
N ALA A 260 5.51 14.74 17.20
CA ALA A 260 5.15 16.14 16.98
C ALA A 260 5.51 17.06 18.16
N SER A 261 5.53 16.56 19.41
CA SER A 261 5.93 17.37 20.57
C SER A 261 7.45 17.43 20.75
N THR A 262 8.15 16.33 20.45
CA THR A 262 9.56 16.17 20.81
C THR A 262 10.50 16.66 19.72
N ILE A 263 10.19 16.40 18.44
CA ILE A 263 11.08 16.78 17.33
C ILE A 263 11.20 18.31 17.20
N PRO A 264 10.12 19.10 17.13
CA PRO A 264 10.24 20.56 16.96
C PRO A 264 10.94 21.24 18.14
N THR A 265 10.69 20.78 19.36
CA THR A 265 11.32 21.34 20.57
C THR A 265 12.81 20.99 20.64
N PHE A 266 13.19 19.78 20.26
CA PHE A 266 14.59 19.36 20.15
C PHE A 266 15.32 20.16 19.06
N VAL A 267 14.75 20.22 17.85
CA VAL A 267 15.31 20.97 16.72
C VAL A 267 15.47 22.46 17.08
N ALA A 268 14.45 23.08 17.69
CA ALA A 268 14.52 24.48 18.12
C ALA A 268 15.65 24.72 19.15
N LYS A 269 15.83 23.82 20.12
CA LYS A 269 16.92 23.91 21.10
C LYS A 269 18.29 23.82 20.42
N VAL A 270 18.48 22.85 19.52
CA VAL A 270 19.75 22.67 18.79
C VAL A 270 20.05 23.90 17.94
N VAL A 271 19.07 24.38 17.15
CA VAL A 271 19.23 25.58 16.32
C VAL A 271 19.61 26.78 17.17
N LEU A 272 18.93 27.02 18.31
CA LEU A 272 19.27 28.14 19.19
C LEU A 272 20.68 28.04 19.80
N VAL A 273 21.12 26.85 20.19
CA VAL A 273 22.48 26.63 20.72
C VAL A 273 23.53 26.90 19.65
N VAL A 274 23.31 26.37 18.43
CA VAL A 274 24.21 26.59 17.29
C VAL A 274 24.25 28.06 16.90
N SER A 275 23.09 28.72 16.77
CA SER A 275 23.02 30.15 16.46
C SER A 275 23.74 31.00 17.50
N LYS A 276 23.61 30.69 18.80
CA LYS A 276 24.37 31.38 19.85
C LYS A 276 25.88 31.17 19.73
N ALA A 277 26.31 29.94 19.47
CA ALA A 277 27.73 29.64 19.29
C ALA A 277 28.32 30.37 18.08
N VAL A 278 27.61 30.38 16.96
CA VAL A 278 28.00 31.10 15.74
C VAL A 278 28.05 32.61 15.99
N ALA A 279 27.02 33.19 16.62
CA ALA A 279 26.99 34.63 16.92
C ALA A 279 28.15 35.04 17.84
N LYS A 280 28.45 34.23 18.87
CA LYS A 280 29.59 34.48 19.77
C LYS A 280 30.93 34.41 19.03
N PHE A 281 31.12 33.40 18.17
CA PHE A 281 32.34 33.27 17.37
C PHE A 281 32.56 34.49 16.46
N PHE A 282 31.52 34.93 15.75
CA PHE A 282 31.64 36.11 14.89
C PHE A 282 31.86 37.39 15.71
N GLY A 283 31.22 37.55 16.87
CA GLY A 283 31.46 38.67 17.77
C GLY A 283 32.93 38.76 18.20
N GLU A 284 33.50 37.65 18.70
CA GLU A 284 34.90 37.59 19.11
C GLU A 284 35.87 37.81 17.94
N LEU A 285 35.54 37.30 16.74
CA LEU A 285 36.34 37.52 15.54
C LEU A 285 36.35 39.00 15.14
N PHE A 286 35.18 39.65 15.12
CA PHE A 286 35.07 41.08 14.79
C PHE A 286 35.78 41.95 15.82
N ASP A 287 35.64 41.67 17.12
CA ASP A 287 36.35 42.40 18.16
C ASP A 287 37.87 42.29 18.01
N ARG A 288 38.38 41.09 17.65
CA ARG A 288 39.82 40.91 17.35
C ARG A 288 40.24 41.69 16.11
N ILE A 289 39.45 41.68 15.04
CA ILE A 289 39.77 42.44 13.82
C ILE A 289 39.78 43.94 14.11
N VAL A 290 38.79 44.46 14.84
CA VAL A 290 38.71 45.88 15.21
C VAL A 290 39.88 46.28 16.09
N THR A 291 40.23 45.45 17.09
CA THR A 291 41.35 45.72 18.00
C THR A 291 42.67 45.68 17.23
N PHE A 292 42.88 44.69 16.36
CA PHE A 292 44.07 44.59 15.51
C PHE A 292 44.18 45.77 14.54
N THR A 293 43.06 46.22 13.97
CA THR A 293 43.04 47.39 13.08
C THR A 293 43.32 48.68 13.84
N LYS A 294 42.77 48.85 15.06
CA LYS A 294 43.08 50.00 15.92
C LYS A 294 44.55 50.01 16.31
N GLU A 295 45.10 48.89 16.75
CA GLU A 295 46.50 48.78 17.14
C GLU A 295 47.44 49.08 15.97
N ARG A 296 47.11 48.61 14.75
CA ARG A 296 47.93 48.85 13.55
C ARG A 296 47.79 50.28 13.02
N ALA A 297 46.58 50.82 13.01
CA ALA A 297 46.30 52.19 12.57
C ALA A 297 46.88 53.26 13.52
N PHE A 298 46.89 53.01 14.84
CA PHE A 298 47.51 53.93 15.79
C PHE A 298 49.05 53.85 15.77
N LYS A 299 49.62 52.69 15.43
CA LYS A 299 51.09 52.53 15.36
C LYS A 299 51.71 53.29 14.19
N ASP A 300 51.01 53.40 13.06
CA ASP A 300 51.44 54.24 11.92
C ASP A 300 51.21 55.74 12.12
N LEU A 301 50.47 56.15 13.15
CA LEU A 301 50.20 57.55 13.48
C LEU A 301 51.17 58.14 14.51
N THR A 302 52.13 57.36 15.01
CA THR A 302 53.10 57.78 16.03
C THR A 302 54.53 57.85 15.46
N ASP A 303 54.69 58.37 14.23
CA ASP A 303 56.02 58.67 13.67
C ASP A 303 56.06 59.91 12.74
N LYS A 304 55.05 60.79 12.79
CA LYS A 304 55.12 62.14 12.19
C LYS A 304 54.43 63.16 13.07
N GLU A 305 55.22 63.97 13.76
CA GLU A 305 54.77 65.01 14.68
C GLU A 305 53.88 66.08 14.03
N HIS A 306 52.86 66.45 14.80
CA HIS A 306 52.38 67.81 15.05
C HIS A 306 52.31 68.83 13.90
N THR A 307 51.52 68.52 12.88
CA THR A 307 50.65 69.54 12.24
C THR A 307 49.41 68.95 11.56
N GLY A 308 49.36 67.62 11.38
CA GLY A 308 48.18 66.87 10.89
C GLY A 308 47.14 66.51 11.96
N LEU A 309 47.52 66.52 13.24
CA LEU A 309 46.69 66.04 14.37
C LEU A 309 45.40 66.85 14.58
N LYS A 310 45.36 68.14 14.25
CA LYS A 310 44.10 68.93 14.29
C LYS A 310 43.17 68.67 13.10
N LYS A 311 43.71 68.36 11.92
CA LYS A 311 42.90 67.94 10.75
C LYS A 311 42.39 66.50 10.90
N LEU A 312 43.19 65.63 11.51
CA LEU A 312 42.82 64.24 11.79
C LEU A 312 41.82 64.15 12.95
N HIS A 313 41.96 64.95 14.01
CA HIS A 313 40.96 65.01 15.09
C HIS A 313 39.59 65.50 14.58
N ASN A 314 39.56 66.45 13.65
CA ASN A 314 38.33 66.89 12.98
C ASN A 314 37.83 65.87 11.92
N GLY A 315 38.71 65.05 11.34
CA GLY A 315 38.36 63.94 10.46
C GLY A 315 37.77 62.73 11.21
N ILE A 316 38.33 62.41 12.37
CA ILE A 316 37.84 61.37 13.28
C ILE A 316 36.49 61.77 13.85
N ARG A 317 36.28 63.05 14.20
CA ARG A 317 34.96 63.56 14.62
C ARG A 317 33.90 63.50 13.50
N ARG A 318 34.29 63.67 12.22
CA ARG A 318 33.40 63.42 11.07
C ARG A 318 33.15 61.94 10.76
N VAL A 319 33.99 61.03 11.26
CA VAL A 319 33.78 59.57 11.18
C VAL A 319 32.96 59.09 12.37
N GLN A 320 33.10 59.74 13.53
CA GLN A 320 32.27 59.51 14.72
C GLN A 320 30.85 60.06 14.53
N ASP A 321 30.67 61.18 13.82
CA ASP A 321 29.33 61.62 13.37
C ASP A 321 28.77 60.75 12.21
N LYS A 322 29.61 59.92 11.57
CA LYS A 322 29.15 58.85 10.68
C LYS A 322 28.73 57.58 11.43
N ASP A 323 28.89 57.52 12.75
CA ASP A 323 28.21 56.51 13.57
C ASP A 323 26.66 56.65 13.44
N GLU A 324 26.14 57.78 12.95
CA GLU A 324 24.70 57.95 12.66
C GLU A 324 24.28 57.58 11.23
N VAL A 325 25.19 57.51 10.25
CA VAL A 325 24.84 57.17 8.84
C VAL A 325 24.90 55.66 8.57
N ILE A 326 25.56 54.87 9.42
CA ILE A 326 25.38 53.41 9.46
C ILE A 326 24.16 53.05 10.33
N ALA A 327 23.07 53.79 10.16
CA ALA A 327 21.71 53.31 10.41
C ALA A 327 21.30 52.18 9.42
N SER A 328 22.22 51.29 9.03
CA SER A 328 22.02 50.29 7.98
C SER A 328 22.33 48.87 8.46
N SER A 329 22.11 48.57 9.74
CA SER A 329 22.19 47.21 10.30
C SER A 329 21.14 46.25 9.73
N ILE A 330 20.24 46.74 8.87
CA ILE A 330 19.35 45.90 8.06
C ILE A 330 20.13 45.26 6.91
N SER A 331 21.07 45.95 6.23
CA SER A 331 21.79 45.37 5.09
C SER A 331 22.83 44.33 5.52
N ALA A 332 23.53 44.55 6.64
CA ALA A 332 24.46 43.56 7.18
C ALA A 332 23.72 42.33 7.73
N ASN A 333 22.66 42.51 8.52
CA ASN A 333 21.86 41.38 9.00
C ASN A 333 21.16 40.64 7.85
N LEU A 334 20.67 41.35 6.82
CA LEU A 334 20.08 40.73 5.63
C LEU A 334 21.14 40.00 4.81
N LEU A 335 22.38 40.50 4.72
CA LEU A 335 23.48 39.80 4.08
C LEU A 335 23.86 38.52 4.84
N PHE A 336 23.86 38.55 6.18
CA PHE A 336 24.08 37.36 7.01
C PHE A 336 22.92 36.36 6.93
N ILE A 337 21.67 36.82 6.84
CA ILE A 337 20.51 35.97 6.59
C ILE A 337 20.60 35.32 5.21
N CYS A 338 20.93 36.10 4.16
CA CYS A 338 21.10 35.59 2.80
C CYS A 338 22.27 34.60 2.70
N ALA A 339 23.39 34.87 3.37
CA ALA A 339 24.52 33.95 3.43
C ALA A 339 24.16 32.64 4.16
N GLY A 340 23.41 32.73 5.26
CA GLY A 340 22.88 31.57 5.98
C GLY A 340 21.92 30.75 5.12
N LEU A 341 21.01 31.41 4.39
CA LEU A 341 20.06 30.76 3.48
C LEU A 341 20.77 30.04 2.33
N CYS A 342 21.77 30.68 1.70
CA CYS A 342 22.60 30.05 0.68
C CYS A 342 23.35 28.81 1.21
N LEU A 343 23.88 28.86 2.43
CA LEU A 343 24.58 27.73 3.03
C LEU A 343 23.63 26.56 3.35
N THR A 344 22.42 26.85 3.83
CA THR A 344 21.39 25.83 4.04
C THR A 344 20.88 25.21 2.74
N ILE A 345 20.75 25.98 1.67
CA ILE A 345 20.37 25.48 0.33
C ILE A 345 21.48 24.57 -0.23
N LEU A 346 22.74 24.97 -0.11
CA LEU A 346 23.89 24.14 -0.53
C LEU A 346 23.97 22.83 0.26
N PHE A 347 23.71 22.86 1.58
CA PHE A 347 23.68 21.66 2.41
C PHE A 347 22.52 20.72 2.04
N LEU A 348 21.33 21.27 1.77
CA LEU A 348 20.20 20.49 1.27
C LEU A 348 20.49 19.87 -0.10
N PHE A 349 21.11 20.61 -1.02
CA PHE A 349 21.55 20.09 -2.32
C PHE A 349 22.58 18.97 -2.18
N TYR A 350 23.53 19.12 -1.26
CA TYR A 350 24.52 18.10 -0.95
C TYR A 350 23.88 16.81 -0.41
N LEU A 351 22.90 16.92 0.49
CA LEU A 351 22.13 15.77 0.99
C LEU A 351 21.29 15.09 -0.11
N LEU A 352 20.74 15.87 -1.05
CA LEU A 352 19.91 15.36 -2.15
C LEU A 352 20.73 14.63 -3.23
N PHE A 353 22.02 14.94 -3.35
CA PHE A 353 22.95 14.27 -4.27
C PHE A 353 23.65 13.03 -3.69
N LEU A 354 23.47 12.78 -2.38
CA LEU A 354 23.98 11.62 -1.66
C LEU A 354 22.95 10.48 -1.51
N GLN A 355 21.71 10.70 -1.95
CA GLN A 355 20.74 9.64 -2.28
C GLN A 355 20.80 9.34 -3.78
#